data_AF-A0A7S2WGP4-F1
#
_entry.id   AF-A0A7S2WGP4-F1
#
_cell.length_a   1.000
_cell.length_b   1.000
_cell.length_c   1.000
_cell.angle_alpha   90.00
_cell.angle_beta   90.00
_cell.angle_gamma   90.00
#
_symmetry.space_group_name_H-M   'P 1'
#
loop_
_entity.id
_entity.type
_entity.pdbx_description
1 polymer ?
#
loop_
_entity_poly.entity_id
_entity_poly.type
_entity_poly.pdbx_seq_one_letter_code
_entity_poly.pdbx_strand_id
1 'polypeptide(L)'
;PPVSNCPPHFEKPMASSAPPPVSNCPPQAVKPLASPVVDSLKPENPTTVKELAAGITLTTEQVAGPPRKFIYTVEVAKPNAVSFDADFTGSTNLTLKDADVFNQLFKRTLVAPHSKLIVAELTVKDPAVATSLRCKYRYEEQAPASIPTVSVPNAPLSGPPPGVTGGPKSAKYKLVEFLQGLELLEYIDLFNTEQIDWDLLKDMADNEDSLRATLKELGIARLGHREKIITAIRKEKLTTNK
;
A
#
# COMPACT_ATOMS: atom_id res chain seq x y z
N PRO A 1 6.12 -12.67 50.41
CA PRO A 1 7.11 -13.77 50.23
C PRO A 1 7.70 -13.78 48.81
N PRO A 2 8.98 -13.44 48.61
CA PRO A 2 9.61 -13.51 47.31
C PRO A 2 10.19 -14.90 47.08
N VAL A 3 9.71 -15.61 46.06
CA VAL A 3 10.35 -16.85 45.61
C VAL A 3 11.13 -16.53 44.35
N SER A 4 12.43 -16.35 44.56
CA SER A 4 13.48 -16.31 43.53
C SER A 4 13.50 -17.65 42.80
N ASN A 5 13.47 -17.62 41.46
CA ASN A 5 13.80 -18.80 40.66
C ASN A 5 14.42 -18.38 39.32
N CYS A 6 15.74 -18.53 39.25
CA CYS A 6 16.58 -18.69 38.06
C CYS A 6 17.35 -20.01 38.27
N PRO A 7 17.98 -20.67 37.28
CA PRO A 7 17.85 -20.69 35.80
C PRO A 7 17.71 -22.18 35.32
N PRO A 8 18.06 -22.65 34.08
CA PRO A 8 19.44 -22.65 33.58
C PRO A 8 19.63 -22.30 32.09
N HIS A 9 20.84 -21.84 31.85
CA HIS A 9 21.53 -21.55 30.60
C HIS A 9 21.77 -22.85 29.81
N PHE A 10 21.36 -22.91 28.54
CA PHE A 10 21.77 -23.98 27.61
C PHE A 10 22.72 -23.39 26.57
N GLU A 11 24.02 -23.61 26.78
CA GLU A 11 25.03 -23.43 25.74
C GLU A 11 24.91 -24.58 24.73
N LYS A 12 24.78 -24.24 23.45
CA LYS A 12 24.82 -25.21 22.35
C LYS A 12 26.15 -25.03 21.61
N PRO A 13 26.97 -26.10 21.48
CA PRO A 13 28.30 -26.00 20.89
C PRO A 13 28.25 -25.78 19.37
N MET A 14 29.23 -24.98 18.92
CA MET A 14 29.56 -24.67 17.54
C MET A 14 29.93 -25.93 16.75
N ALA A 15 29.24 -26.17 15.62
CA ALA A 15 29.71 -27.07 14.59
C ALA A 15 30.48 -26.26 13.53
N SER A 16 31.80 -26.35 13.61
CA SER A 16 32.77 -25.90 12.60
C SER A 16 32.61 -26.77 11.35
N SER A 17 32.22 -26.18 10.23
CA SER A 17 32.20 -26.85 8.92
C SER A 17 33.25 -26.21 8.03
N ALA A 18 34.17 -27.05 7.57
CA ALA A 18 35.33 -26.70 6.75
C ALA A 18 34.92 -26.16 5.37
N PRO A 19 35.73 -25.28 4.76
CA PRO A 19 35.52 -24.84 3.38
C PRO A 19 35.93 -25.94 2.37
N PRO A 20 35.20 -26.12 1.25
CA PRO A 20 35.63 -27.00 0.17
C PRO A 20 36.80 -26.39 -0.63
N PRO A 21 37.61 -27.24 -1.29
CA PRO A 21 38.83 -26.83 -1.98
C PRO A 21 38.58 -26.00 -3.25
N VAL A 22 39.46 -25.01 -3.42
CA VAL A 22 39.60 -24.14 -4.60
C VAL A 22 39.99 -24.98 -5.82
N SER A 23 39.13 -24.99 -6.83
CA SER A 23 39.41 -25.61 -8.13
C SER A 23 40.13 -24.61 -9.04
N ASN A 24 41.38 -24.92 -9.37
CA ASN A 24 42.20 -24.21 -10.36
C ASN A 24 41.63 -24.42 -11.77
N CYS A 25 41.09 -23.36 -12.38
CA CYS A 25 40.83 -23.32 -13.82
C CYS A 25 42.08 -22.82 -14.57
N PRO A 26 42.51 -23.50 -15.66
CA PRO A 26 43.62 -23.05 -16.49
C PRO A 26 43.26 -21.82 -17.35
N PRO A 27 44.24 -20.98 -17.71
CA PRO A 27 44.04 -19.78 -18.53
C PRO A 27 43.70 -20.17 -19.97
N GLN A 28 42.51 -19.79 -20.45
CA GLN A 28 42.16 -19.92 -21.86
C GLN A 28 42.67 -18.72 -22.65
N ALA A 29 43.28 -19.05 -23.80
CA ALA A 29 43.90 -18.14 -24.73
C ALA A 29 42.89 -17.12 -25.30
N VAL A 30 43.30 -15.85 -25.25
CA VAL A 30 42.69 -14.73 -25.97
C VAL A 30 42.79 -14.96 -27.49
N LYS A 31 41.64 -14.98 -28.17
CA LYS A 31 41.53 -14.86 -29.63
C LYS A 31 40.89 -13.51 -30.01
N PRO A 32 41.27 -12.93 -31.16
CA PRO A 32 41.25 -11.49 -31.37
C PRO A 32 39.91 -10.94 -31.91
N LEU A 33 39.70 -9.70 -31.48
CA LEU A 33 38.89 -8.59 -31.99
C LEU A 33 38.28 -8.78 -33.40
N ALA A 34 36.97 -9.02 -33.45
CA ALA A 34 36.14 -8.67 -34.58
C ALA A 34 35.00 -7.78 -34.06
N SER A 35 34.96 -6.53 -34.52
CA SER A 35 33.92 -5.56 -34.21
C SER A 35 32.58 -6.02 -34.77
N PRO A 36 31.50 -6.12 -33.96
CA PRO A 36 30.17 -6.37 -34.48
C PRO A 36 29.47 -5.07 -34.85
N VAL A 37 28.87 -5.11 -36.04
CA VAL A 37 27.86 -4.19 -36.55
C VAL A 37 26.73 -4.07 -35.53
N VAL A 38 26.47 -2.84 -35.06
CA VAL A 38 25.37 -2.49 -34.15
C VAL A 38 24.04 -2.54 -34.91
N ASP A 39 23.49 -3.74 -35.06
CA ASP A 39 22.07 -3.91 -35.30
C ASP A 39 21.34 -3.64 -33.98
N SER A 40 20.45 -2.64 -33.99
CA SER A 40 19.72 -2.15 -32.82
C SER A 40 18.73 -3.20 -32.32
N LEU A 41 19.23 -4.17 -31.53
CA LEU A 41 18.42 -5.13 -30.81
C LEU A 41 17.65 -4.39 -29.71
N LYS A 42 16.38 -4.11 -29.97
CA LYS A 42 15.42 -3.65 -28.97
C LYS A 42 15.39 -4.72 -27.86
N PRO A 43 15.77 -4.41 -26.61
CA PRO A 43 15.77 -5.40 -25.55
C PRO A 43 14.33 -5.89 -25.33
N GLU A 44 14.06 -7.15 -25.66
CA GLU A 44 12.78 -7.80 -25.41
C GLU A 44 12.63 -7.99 -23.90
N ASN A 45 11.81 -7.14 -23.30
CA ASN A 45 11.43 -7.24 -21.90
C ASN A 45 10.55 -8.49 -21.70
N PRO A 46 10.89 -9.40 -20.76
CA PRO A 46 10.09 -10.59 -20.55
C PRO A 46 8.68 -10.17 -20.08
N THR A 47 7.69 -10.58 -20.87
CA THR A 47 6.28 -10.28 -20.65
C THR A 47 5.54 -11.58 -20.43
N THR A 48 4.84 -11.69 -19.31
CA THR A 48 4.05 -12.87 -18.96
C THR A 48 2.58 -12.48 -18.91
N VAL A 49 1.74 -13.21 -19.65
CA VAL A 49 0.29 -13.01 -19.67
C VAL A 49 -0.37 -14.20 -19.00
N LYS A 50 -1.29 -13.93 -18.06
CA LYS A 50 -2.05 -14.95 -17.34
C LYS A 50 -3.52 -14.59 -17.30
N GLU A 51 -4.37 -15.48 -17.80
CA GLU A 51 -5.82 -15.36 -17.64
C GLU A 51 -6.21 -15.80 -16.22
N LEU A 52 -6.88 -14.92 -15.48
CA LEU A 52 -7.30 -15.18 -14.10
C LEU A 52 -8.69 -15.81 -14.04
N ALA A 53 -9.56 -15.34 -14.92
CA ALA A 53 -10.88 -15.87 -15.23
C ALA A 53 -11.24 -15.48 -16.66
N ALA A 54 -12.29 -16.08 -17.22
CA ALA A 54 -12.81 -15.69 -18.53
C ALA A 54 -12.97 -14.16 -18.60
N GLY A 55 -12.24 -13.51 -19.51
CA GLY A 55 -12.28 -12.06 -19.71
C GLY A 55 -11.62 -11.20 -18.62
N ILE A 56 -10.77 -11.77 -17.75
CA ILE A 56 -9.90 -11.04 -16.84
C ILE A 56 -8.46 -11.51 -17.04
N THR A 57 -7.60 -10.62 -17.52
CA THR A 57 -6.21 -10.94 -17.87
C THR A 57 -5.24 -10.12 -17.05
N LEU A 58 -4.25 -10.78 -16.45
CA LEU A 58 -3.11 -10.15 -15.78
C LEU A 58 -1.89 -10.22 -16.69
N THR A 59 -1.32 -9.07 -16.99
CA THR A 59 -0.05 -8.94 -17.72
C THR A 59 1.02 -8.45 -16.75
N THR A 60 2.12 -9.18 -16.68
CA THR A 60 3.32 -8.79 -15.94
C THR A 60 4.41 -8.42 -16.94
N GLU A 61 4.85 -7.18 -16.93
CA GLU A 61 5.95 -6.70 -17.74
C GLU A 61 7.16 -6.38 -16.85
N GLN A 62 8.32 -6.87 -17.25
CA GLN A 62 9.58 -6.50 -16.62
C GLN A 62 10.29 -5.45 -17.48
N VAL A 63 10.37 -4.22 -16.97
CA VAL A 63 11.06 -3.14 -17.67
C VAL A 63 12.53 -3.16 -17.27
N ALA A 64 13.41 -3.48 -18.22
CA ALA A 64 14.85 -3.34 -18.07
C ALA A 64 15.25 -1.86 -17.97
N GLY A 65 16.18 -1.53 -17.07
CA GLY A 65 16.70 -0.18 -16.86
C GLY A 65 17.12 0.04 -15.40
N PRO A 66 17.85 1.12 -15.10
CA PRO A 66 18.10 1.58 -13.73
C PRO A 66 17.08 2.69 -13.34
N PRO A 67 16.16 2.45 -12.39
CA PRO A 67 15.93 1.20 -11.66
C PRO A 67 15.07 0.20 -12.44
N ARG A 68 15.29 -1.10 -12.19
CA ARG A 68 14.53 -2.19 -12.83
C ARG A 68 13.11 -2.20 -12.27
N LYS A 69 12.11 -2.40 -13.12
CA LYS A 69 10.70 -2.35 -12.72
C LYS A 69 9.92 -3.61 -13.08
N PHE A 70 8.86 -3.84 -12.33
CA PHE A 70 7.83 -4.85 -12.58
C PHE A 70 6.46 -4.18 -12.61
N ILE A 71 5.78 -4.25 -13.75
CA ILE A 71 4.48 -3.60 -13.96
C ILE A 71 3.43 -4.68 -14.09
N TYR A 72 2.41 -4.61 -13.23
CA TYR A 72 1.25 -5.50 -13.25
C TYR A 72 0.07 -4.73 -13.80
N THR A 73 -0.46 -5.20 -14.93
CA THR A 73 -1.61 -4.60 -15.60
C THR A 73 -2.75 -5.60 -15.63
N VAL A 74 -3.93 -5.20 -15.17
CA VAL A 74 -5.15 -6.00 -15.25
C VAL A 74 -6.04 -5.42 -16.32
N GLU A 75 -6.53 -6.29 -17.19
CA GLU A 75 -7.48 -5.98 -18.25
C GLU A 75 -8.78 -6.75 -17.98
N VAL A 76 -9.90 -6.02 -17.96
CA VAL A 76 -11.23 -6.55 -17.68
C VAL A 76 -12.08 -6.35 -18.91
N ALA A 77 -12.46 -7.45 -19.58
CA ALA A 77 -13.36 -7.44 -20.74
C ALA A 77 -14.84 -7.63 -20.35
N LYS A 78 -15.14 -7.64 -19.05
CA LYS A 78 -16.47 -7.85 -18.47
C LYS A 78 -17.22 -6.53 -18.21
N PRO A 79 -18.56 -6.56 -18.10
CA PRO A 79 -19.39 -5.41 -17.73
C PRO A 79 -19.31 -5.06 -16.23
N ASN A 80 -18.74 -5.94 -15.42
CA ASN A 80 -18.57 -5.76 -13.98
C ASN A 80 -17.21 -5.14 -13.66
N ALA A 81 -17.15 -4.30 -12.63
CA ALA A 81 -15.88 -3.83 -12.08
C ALA A 81 -15.20 -4.97 -11.31
N VAL A 82 -13.87 -4.94 -11.22
CA VAL A 82 -13.09 -5.96 -10.51
C VAL A 82 -12.27 -5.30 -9.42
N SER A 83 -12.48 -5.70 -8.17
CA SER A 83 -11.56 -5.39 -7.08
C SER A 83 -10.39 -6.36 -7.15
N PHE A 84 -9.18 -5.82 -7.32
CA PHE A 84 -7.95 -6.59 -7.46
C PHE A 84 -7.01 -6.34 -6.29
N ASP A 85 -6.69 -7.39 -5.54
CA ASP A 85 -5.77 -7.36 -4.41
C ASP A 85 -4.44 -7.98 -4.83
N ALA A 86 -3.36 -7.21 -4.74
CA ALA A 86 -2.00 -7.65 -5.00
C ALA A 86 -1.18 -7.60 -3.70
N ASP A 87 -0.73 -8.78 -3.25
CA ASP A 87 0.08 -8.97 -2.05
C ASP A 87 1.49 -9.42 -2.45
N PHE A 88 2.46 -8.52 -2.27
CA PHE A 88 3.88 -8.75 -2.53
C PHE A 88 4.65 -9.09 -1.26
N THR A 89 3.97 -9.44 -0.16
CA THR A 89 4.61 -9.80 1.11
C THR A 89 5.57 -10.98 0.93
N GLY A 90 6.80 -10.80 1.42
CA GLY A 90 7.91 -11.75 1.25
C GLY A 90 8.75 -11.51 -0.01
N SER A 91 8.40 -10.52 -0.83
CA SER A 91 9.33 -9.95 -1.81
C SER A 91 10.46 -9.21 -1.09
N THR A 92 11.68 -9.28 -1.64
CA THR A 92 12.85 -8.60 -1.10
C THR A 92 13.44 -7.65 -2.14
N ASN A 93 14.05 -6.56 -1.66
CA ASN A 93 14.71 -5.57 -2.50
C ASN A 93 13.77 -4.89 -3.54
N LEU A 94 12.50 -4.71 -3.16
CA LEU A 94 11.47 -4.08 -3.98
C LEU A 94 10.72 -3.02 -3.17
N THR A 95 10.31 -1.95 -3.85
CA THR A 95 9.37 -0.94 -3.36
C THR A 95 8.18 -0.90 -4.30
N LEU A 96 6.98 -1.02 -3.76
CA LEU A 96 5.77 -0.76 -4.52
C LEU A 96 5.56 0.77 -4.64
N LYS A 97 5.28 1.23 -5.85
CA LYS A 97 4.97 2.63 -6.13
C LYS A 97 3.59 2.97 -5.59
N ASP A 98 3.47 4.16 -5.01
CA ASP A 98 2.27 4.64 -4.31
C ASP A 98 1.88 3.74 -3.13
N ALA A 99 2.84 3.02 -2.55
CA ALA A 99 2.55 2.24 -1.37
C ALA A 99 2.34 3.16 -0.16
N ASP A 100 1.25 2.93 0.55
CA ASP A 100 1.04 3.55 1.86
C ASP A 100 2.18 3.16 2.80
N VAL A 101 2.60 4.12 3.62
CA VAL A 101 3.78 4.02 4.50
C VAL A 101 3.76 2.75 5.37
N PHE A 102 2.57 2.23 5.69
CA PHE A 102 2.34 1.08 6.57
C PHE A 102 2.23 -0.26 5.85
N ASN A 103 1.82 -0.28 4.58
CA ASN A 103 1.62 -1.51 3.83
C ASN A 103 2.42 -1.48 2.52
N GLN A 104 3.74 -1.42 2.68
CA GLN A 104 4.69 -1.14 1.59
C GLN A 104 4.61 -2.09 0.39
N LEU A 105 3.93 -3.24 0.52
CA LEU A 105 3.89 -4.30 -0.48
C LEU A 105 2.48 -4.89 -0.69
N PHE A 106 1.42 -4.24 -0.24
CA PHE A 106 0.04 -4.65 -0.54
C PHE A 106 -0.73 -3.52 -1.21
N LYS A 107 -1.51 -3.84 -2.23
CA LYS A 107 -2.34 -2.86 -2.94
C LYS A 107 -3.66 -3.46 -3.37
N ARG A 108 -4.75 -2.78 -3.04
CA ARG A 108 -6.09 -3.04 -3.57
C ARG A 108 -6.42 -1.97 -4.61
N THR A 109 -6.86 -2.40 -5.79
CA THR A 109 -7.22 -1.50 -6.91
C THR A 109 -8.56 -1.91 -7.49
N LEU A 110 -9.45 -0.96 -7.74
CA LEU A 110 -10.70 -1.20 -8.47
C LEU A 110 -10.47 -0.95 -9.97
N VAL A 111 -10.66 -1.98 -10.78
CA VAL A 111 -10.55 -1.91 -12.24
C VAL A 111 -11.95 -1.78 -12.83
N ALA A 112 -12.18 -0.74 -13.63
CA ALA A 112 -13.49 -0.47 -14.22
C ALA A 112 -13.86 -1.55 -15.27
N PRO A 113 -15.16 -1.71 -15.58
CA PRO A 113 -15.62 -2.53 -16.69
C PRO A 113 -14.94 -2.15 -18.01
N HIS A 114 -14.65 -3.13 -18.86
CA HIS A 114 -14.07 -2.92 -20.21
C HIS A 114 -12.80 -2.04 -20.21
N SER A 115 -12.00 -2.11 -19.15
CA SER A 115 -10.84 -1.23 -18.97
C SER A 115 -9.57 -2.01 -18.70
N LYS A 116 -8.44 -1.31 -18.90
CA LYS A 116 -7.09 -1.81 -18.65
C LYS A 116 -6.39 -0.84 -17.70
N LEU A 117 -5.88 -1.35 -16.59
CA LEU A 117 -5.31 -0.53 -15.53
C LEU A 117 -4.04 -1.15 -14.93
N ILE A 118 -3.04 -0.30 -14.65
CA ILE A 118 -1.85 -0.70 -13.88
C ILE A 118 -2.24 -0.81 -12.42
N VAL A 119 -2.27 -2.04 -11.89
CA VAL A 119 -2.67 -2.31 -10.51
C VAL A 119 -1.50 -2.29 -9.53
N ALA A 120 -0.27 -2.50 -10.03
CA ALA A 120 0.95 -2.38 -9.22
C ALA A 120 2.18 -2.08 -10.10
N GLU A 121 3.07 -1.21 -9.61
CA GLU A 121 4.39 -0.94 -10.19
C GLU A 121 5.42 -1.13 -9.08
N LEU A 122 6.30 -2.13 -9.19
CA LEU A 122 7.39 -2.34 -8.25
C LEU A 122 8.71 -1.87 -8.86
N THR A 123 9.54 -1.25 -8.04
CA THR A 123 10.87 -0.77 -8.40
C THR A 123 11.92 -1.46 -7.53
N VAL A 124 13.00 -1.94 -8.13
CA VAL A 124 14.13 -2.52 -7.38
C VAL A 124 14.84 -1.42 -6.57
N LYS A 125 15.03 -1.64 -5.27
CA LYS A 125 15.67 -0.67 -4.36
C LYS A 125 17.17 -0.52 -4.64
N ASP A 126 17.88 -1.64 -4.67
CA ASP A 126 19.33 -1.69 -4.89
C ASP A 126 19.67 -2.71 -5.99
N PRO A 127 20.18 -2.29 -7.17
CA PRO A 127 20.52 -3.22 -8.24
C PRO A 127 21.68 -4.17 -7.91
N ALA A 128 22.48 -3.88 -6.87
CA ALA A 128 23.58 -4.75 -6.42
C ALA A 128 23.12 -5.93 -5.55
N VAL A 129 21.92 -5.85 -4.97
CA VAL A 129 21.35 -6.89 -4.09
C VAL A 129 20.42 -7.80 -4.90
N ALA A 130 20.50 -9.11 -4.68
CA ALA A 130 19.61 -10.06 -5.33
C ALA A 130 18.13 -9.75 -5.00
N THR A 131 17.30 -9.65 -6.04
CA THR A 131 15.85 -9.40 -5.90
C THR A 131 15.08 -10.72 -5.85
N SER A 132 14.13 -10.84 -4.93
CA SER A 132 13.14 -11.93 -4.93
C SER A 132 11.74 -11.34 -5.07
N LEU A 133 11.02 -11.79 -6.09
CA LEU A 133 9.64 -11.36 -6.34
C LEU A 133 8.68 -12.48 -5.94
N ARG A 134 7.81 -12.19 -4.99
CA ARG A 134 6.67 -13.03 -4.60
C ARG A 134 5.41 -12.22 -4.77
N CYS A 135 4.41 -12.78 -5.43
CA CYS A 135 3.13 -12.13 -5.64
C CYS A 135 2.03 -13.15 -5.40
N LYS A 136 1.14 -12.85 -4.46
CA LYS A 136 -0.16 -13.48 -4.30
C LYS A 136 -1.20 -12.46 -4.73
N TYR A 137 -2.24 -12.91 -5.40
CA TYR A 137 -3.31 -12.01 -5.79
C TYR A 137 -4.66 -12.68 -5.60
N ARG A 138 -5.67 -11.85 -5.36
CA ARG A 138 -7.09 -12.22 -5.28
C ARG A 138 -7.88 -11.19 -6.08
N TYR A 139 -8.95 -11.63 -6.70
CA TYR A 139 -9.88 -10.72 -7.38
C TYR A 139 -11.32 -11.06 -6.99
N GLU A 140 -12.17 -10.04 -7.05
CA GLU A 140 -13.60 -10.15 -6.77
C GLU A 140 -14.36 -9.26 -7.77
N GLU A 141 -15.37 -9.84 -8.43
CA GLU A 141 -16.25 -9.09 -9.32
C GLU A 141 -17.27 -8.32 -8.49
N GLN A 142 -17.32 -7.01 -8.66
CA GLN A 142 -18.37 -6.19 -8.08
C GLN A 142 -19.57 -6.15 -9.01
N ALA A 143 -20.74 -6.47 -8.48
CA ALA A 143 -22.00 -6.23 -9.18
C ALA A 143 -22.03 -4.78 -9.68
N PRO A 144 -22.62 -4.52 -10.86
CA PRO A 144 -22.74 -3.15 -11.37
C PRO A 144 -23.44 -2.36 -10.28
N ALA A 145 -22.76 -1.35 -9.74
CA ALA A 145 -23.33 -0.50 -8.69
C ALA A 145 -24.67 -0.02 -9.23
N SER A 146 -25.76 -0.49 -8.63
CA SER A 146 -27.11 -0.06 -8.98
C SER A 146 -27.07 1.45 -8.84
N ILE A 147 -27.03 2.16 -9.96
CA ILE A 147 -27.04 3.62 -9.93
C ILE A 147 -28.25 3.96 -9.07
N PRO A 148 -28.09 4.65 -7.93
CA PRO A 148 -29.24 5.06 -7.17
C PRO A 148 -30.06 5.91 -8.12
N THR A 149 -31.17 5.37 -8.60
CA THR A 149 -32.16 6.10 -9.38
C THR A 149 -32.68 7.16 -8.41
N VAL A 150 -32.02 8.30 -8.38
CA VAL A 150 -32.54 9.50 -7.74
C VAL A 150 -33.75 9.85 -8.58
N SER A 151 -34.91 9.42 -8.12
CA SER A 151 -36.21 9.82 -8.65
C SER A 151 -36.32 11.32 -8.48
N VAL A 152 -35.81 12.10 -9.44
CA VAL A 152 -35.95 13.55 -9.44
C VAL A 152 -37.45 13.82 -9.68
N PRO A 153 -38.18 14.39 -8.71
CA PRO A 153 -39.54 14.87 -8.97
C PRO A 153 -39.43 15.98 -10.00
N ASN A 154 -40.08 15.79 -11.14
CA ASN A 154 -40.15 16.70 -12.26
C ASN A 154 -40.69 18.08 -11.80
N ALA A 155 -39.80 19.01 -11.49
CA ALA A 155 -40.13 20.40 -11.18
C ALA A 155 -39.58 21.31 -12.30
N PRO A 156 -40.38 22.22 -12.86
CA PRO A 156 -39.98 23.05 -14.00
C PRO A 156 -38.93 24.10 -13.63
N LEU A 157 -37.99 24.27 -14.56
CA LEU A 157 -36.94 25.29 -14.63
C LEU A 157 -37.41 26.71 -14.28
N SER A 158 -36.76 27.35 -13.31
CA SER A 158 -36.30 28.76 -13.39
C SER A 158 -35.55 29.17 -12.13
N GLY A 159 -34.22 29.25 -12.22
CA GLY A 159 -33.37 29.87 -11.22
C GLY A 159 -31.89 29.57 -11.48
N PRO A 160 -31.00 30.57 -11.63
CA PRO A 160 -29.57 30.34 -11.69
C PRO A 160 -29.11 29.73 -10.35
N PRO A 161 -28.29 28.67 -10.35
CA PRO A 161 -27.85 28.05 -9.11
C PRO A 161 -26.93 29.00 -8.32
N PRO A 162 -27.22 29.28 -7.04
CA PRO A 162 -26.25 29.90 -6.13
C PRO A 162 -25.04 28.98 -5.97
N GLY A 163 -23.85 29.57 -5.95
CA GLY A 163 -22.58 28.86 -5.94
C GLY A 163 -22.52 27.73 -4.91
N VAL A 164 -22.21 26.53 -5.40
CA VAL A 164 -21.68 25.43 -4.60
C VAL A 164 -20.31 25.87 -4.12
N THR A 165 -20.27 26.46 -2.93
CA THR A 165 -19.04 26.67 -2.17
C THR A 165 -18.39 25.31 -1.95
N GLY A 166 -17.20 25.12 -2.54
CA GLY A 166 -16.39 23.94 -2.33
C GLY A 166 -16.16 23.73 -0.83
N GLY A 167 -16.79 22.67 -0.30
CA GLY A 167 -16.63 22.25 1.09
C GLY A 167 -15.17 21.92 1.42
N PRO A 168 -14.80 21.95 2.71
CA PRO A 168 -13.42 22.02 3.20
C PRO A 168 -12.69 20.70 2.96
N LYS A 169 -12.15 20.51 1.75
CA LYS A 169 -11.24 19.39 1.45
C LYS A 169 -10.03 19.38 2.38
N SER A 170 -9.66 20.52 2.99
CA SER A 170 -8.49 20.64 3.87
C SER A 170 -8.60 19.88 5.19
N ALA A 171 -9.80 19.68 5.76
CA ALA A 171 -9.94 19.07 7.09
C ALA A 171 -9.64 17.57 7.07
N LYS A 172 -10.02 16.86 6.00
CA LYS A 172 -9.76 15.43 5.85
C LYS A 172 -8.27 15.11 5.73
N TYR A 173 -7.50 15.93 5.01
CA TYR A 173 -6.05 15.73 4.90
C TYR A 173 -5.32 15.93 6.23
N LYS A 174 -5.78 16.89 7.06
CA LYS A 174 -5.19 17.13 8.39
C LYS A 174 -5.34 15.95 9.33
N LEU A 175 -6.50 15.27 9.32
CA LEU A 175 -6.68 14.07 10.15
C LEU A 175 -5.73 12.94 9.74
N VAL A 176 -5.55 12.74 8.42
CA VAL A 176 -4.62 11.75 7.88
C VAL A 176 -3.19 12.07 8.30
N GLU A 177 -2.73 13.31 8.09
CA GLU A 177 -1.39 13.76 8.49
C GLU A 177 -1.15 13.63 10.00
N PHE A 178 -2.16 13.99 10.80
CA PHE A 178 -2.11 13.85 12.25
C PHE A 178 -1.95 12.39 12.69
N LEU A 179 -2.81 11.49 12.21
CA LEU A 179 -2.73 10.07 12.54
C LEU A 179 -1.44 9.44 12.01
N GLN A 180 -0.94 9.91 10.86
CA GLN A 180 0.35 9.50 10.31
C GLN A 180 1.50 9.88 11.24
N GLY A 181 1.53 11.10 11.76
CA GLY A 181 2.54 11.55 12.72
C GLY A 181 2.54 10.76 14.04
N LEU A 182 1.42 10.10 14.37
CA LEU A 182 1.30 9.20 15.51
C LEU A 182 1.55 7.73 15.19
N GLU A 183 1.81 7.39 13.93
CA GLU A 183 1.91 6.00 13.45
C GLU A 183 0.62 5.18 13.66
N LEU A 184 -0.55 5.85 13.53
CA LEU A 184 -1.88 5.29 13.77
C LEU A 184 -2.79 5.35 12.52
N LEU A 185 -2.21 5.30 11.31
CA LEU A 185 -3.00 5.32 10.07
C LEU A 185 -3.97 4.15 9.92
N GLU A 186 -3.75 3.04 10.63
CA GLU A 186 -4.66 1.88 10.65
C GLU A 186 -6.09 2.24 11.09
N TYR A 187 -6.29 3.36 11.79
CA TYR A 187 -7.61 3.80 12.23
C TYR A 187 -8.32 4.76 11.28
N ILE A 188 -7.67 5.20 10.18
CA ILE A 188 -8.24 6.25 9.31
C ILE A 188 -9.62 5.86 8.76
N ASP A 189 -9.81 4.57 8.44
CA ASP A 189 -11.08 4.06 7.92
C ASP A 189 -12.19 4.11 8.97
N LEU A 190 -11.86 3.95 10.25
CA LEU A 190 -12.83 4.05 11.36
C LEU A 190 -13.33 5.49 11.49
N PHE A 191 -12.42 6.46 11.46
CA PHE A 191 -12.80 7.89 11.49
C PHE A 191 -13.60 8.29 10.25
N ASN A 192 -13.22 7.82 9.06
CA ASN A 192 -13.94 8.10 7.83
C ASN A 192 -15.35 7.48 7.82
N THR A 193 -15.48 6.26 8.34
CA THR A 193 -16.77 5.55 8.43
C THR A 193 -17.77 6.30 9.31
N GLU A 194 -17.30 6.81 10.45
CA GLU A 194 -18.11 7.55 11.42
C GLU A 194 -18.14 9.06 11.11
N GLN A 195 -17.61 9.47 9.96
CA GLN A 195 -17.55 10.86 9.49
C GLN A 195 -16.93 11.83 10.50
N ILE A 196 -15.98 11.35 11.31
CA ILE A 196 -15.27 12.16 12.28
C ILE A 196 -14.13 12.86 11.55
N ASP A 197 -14.28 14.17 11.37
CA ASP A 197 -13.23 15.02 10.82
C ASP A 197 -12.32 15.59 11.91
N TRP A 198 -11.28 16.30 11.47
CA TRP A 198 -10.27 16.86 12.36
C TRP A 198 -10.83 17.91 13.34
N ASP A 199 -11.80 18.70 12.89
CA ASP A 199 -12.38 19.78 13.69
C ASP A 199 -13.31 19.21 14.77
N LEU A 200 -14.17 18.24 14.43
CA LEU A 200 -14.97 17.52 15.41
C LEU A 200 -14.09 16.81 16.44
N LEU A 201 -12.98 16.19 16.00
CA LEU A 201 -12.05 15.51 16.90
C LEU A 201 -11.40 16.50 17.91
N LYS A 202 -11.13 17.74 17.49
CA LYS A 202 -10.65 18.81 18.38
C LYS A 202 -11.71 19.26 19.37
N ASP A 203 -12.95 19.42 18.94
CA ASP A 203 -14.05 19.84 19.82
C ASP A 203 -14.32 18.78 20.90
N MET A 204 -14.31 17.50 20.53
CA MET A 204 -14.45 16.38 21.48
C MET A 204 -13.32 16.33 22.52
N ALA A 205 -12.12 16.79 22.16
CA ALA A 205 -10.98 16.81 23.06
C ALA A 205 -11.10 17.83 24.21
N ASP A 206 -12.14 18.66 24.25
CA ASP A 206 -12.45 19.47 25.45
C ASP A 206 -12.92 18.61 26.63
N ASN A 207 -13.45 17.41 26.36
CA ASN A 207 -13.81 16.42 27.38
C ASN A 207 -13.07 15.11 27.10
N GLU A 208 -11.92 14.93 27.73
CA GLU A 208 -11.04 13.79 27.49
C GLU A 208 -11.67 12.44 27.84
N ASP A 209 -12.54 12.38 28.85
CA ASP A 209 -13.25 11.15 29.21
C ASP A 209 -14.29 10.77 28.15
N SER A 210 -15.00 11.76 27.61
CA SER A 210 -15.92 11.57 26.48
C SER A 210 -15.17 11.11 25.23
N LEU A 211 -14.05 11.77 24.89
CA LEU A 211 -13.22 11.38 23.74
C LEU A 211 -12.68 9.95 23.92
N ARG A 212 -12.22 9.58 25.12
CA ARG A 212 -11.74 8.23 25.42
C ARG A 212 -12.83 7.18 25.23
N ALA A 213 -14.08 7.49 25.60
CA ALA A 213 -15.23 6.63 25.39
C ALA A 213 -15.54 6.47 23.89
N THR A 214 -15.61 7.58 23.14
CA THR A 214 -15.87 7.53 21.70
C THR A 214 -14.78 6.78 20.95
N LEU A 215 -13.49 7.02 21.22
CA LEU A 215 -12.41 6.26 20.57
C LEU A 215 -12.49 4.75 20.87
N LYS A 216 -13.01 4.38 22.05
CA LYS A 216 -13.26 2.97 22.39
C LYS A 216 -14.42 2.41 21.57
N GLU A 217 -15.50 3.17 21.41
CA GLU A 217 -16.67 2.79 20.61
C GLU A 217 -16.36 2.68 19.12
N LEU A 218 -15.47 3.53 18.59
CA LEU A 218 -14.92 3.44 17.23
C LEU A 218 -14.14 2.15 16.97
N GLY A 219 -13.77 1.40 18.01
CA GLY A 219 -13.02 0.15 17.90
C GLY A 219 -11.53 0.28 18.23
N ILE A 220 -11.05 1.44 18.72
CA ILE A 220 -9.65 1.61 19.15
C ILE A 220 -9.48 1.01 20.55
N ALA A 221 -9.45 -0.33 20.64
CA ALA A 221 -9.42 -1.06 21.90
C ALA A 221 -8.16 -0.78 22.74
N ARG A 222 -7.02 -0.54 22.08
CA ARG A 222 -5.72 -0.32 22.75
C ARG A 222 -5.73 0.99 23.52
N LEU A 223 -5.59 0.91 24.84
CA LEU A 223 -5.55 2.10 25.71
C LEU A 223 -4.41 3.04 25.33
N GLY A 224 -3.20 2.52 25.08
CA GLY A 224 -2.05 3.33 24.70
C GLY A 224 -2.24 4.15 23.43
N HIS A 225 -2.99 3.62 22.45
CA HIS A 225 -3.28 4.36 21.21
C HIS A 225 -4.28 5.50 21.46
N ARG A 226 -5.31 5.25 22.28
CA ARG A 226 -6.26 6.28 22.70
C ARG A 226 -5.57 7.43 23.44
N GLU A 227 -4.72 7.11 24.41
CA GLU A 227 -3.96 8.14 25.15
C GLU A 227 -2.97 8.90 24.25
N LYS A 228 -2.37 8.22 23.26
CA LYS A 228 -1.48 8.87 22.28
C LYS A 228 -2.23 9.91 21.44
N ILE A 229 -3.43 9.60 20.97
CA ILE A 229 -4.30 10.52 20.23
C ILE A 229 -4.69 11.72 21.12
N ILE A 230 -5.20 11.46 22.33
CA ILE A 230 -5.62 12.51 23.28
C ILE A 230 -4.46 13.46 23.60
N THR A 231 -3.30 12.90 23.94
CA THR A 231 -2.09 13.69 24.29
C THR A 231 -1.62 14.55 23.12
N ALA A 232 -1.67 14.02 21.90
CA ALA A 232 -1.25 14.75 20.71
C ALA A 232 -2.21 15.91 20.38
N ILE A 233 -3.52 15.71 20.48
CA ILE A 233 -4.51 16.80 20.30
C ILE A 233 -4.29 17.90 21.35
N ARG A 234 -4.06 17.52 22.62
CA ARG A 234 -3.75 18.48 23.70
C ARG A 234 -2.51 19.30 23.38
N LYS A 235 -1.45 18.67 22.88
CA LYS A 235 -0.21 19.35 22.49
C LYS A 235 -0.45 20.34 21.33
N GLU A 236 -1.28 19.97 20.35
CA GLU A 236 -1.58 20.85 19.23
C GLU A 236 -2.46 22.06 19.62
N LYS A 237 -3.41 21.87 20.55
CA LYS A 237 -4.19 22.98 21.13
C LYS A 237 -3.27 24.01 21.80
N LEU A 238 -2.25 23.54 22.54
CA LEU A 238 -1.27 24.42 23.17
C LEU A 238 -0.42 25.21 22.17
N THR A 239 -0.12 24.64 21.00
CA THR A 239 0.64 25.34 19.95
C THR A 239 -0.19 26.36 19.17
N THR A 240 -1.51 26.17 19.10
CA THR A 240 -2.42 27.05 18.33
C THR A 240 -2.79 28.33 19.08
N ASN A 241 -2.76 28.31 20.42
CA ASN A 241 -3.05 29.47 21.28
C ASN A 241 -1.85 30.42 21.49
N LYS A 242 -0.80 30.30 20.69
CA LYS A 242 0.45 31.06 20.79
C LYS A 242 0.61 31.95 19.57
#